data_AF-A0A0A1UDU2-F1
#
_entry.id   AF-A0A0A1UDU2-F1
#
_cell.length_a   1.000
_cell.length_b   1.000
_cell.length_c   1.000
_cell.angle_alpha   90.00
_cell.angle_beta   90.00
_cell.angle_gamma   90.00
#
_symmetry.space_group_name_H-M   'P 1'
#
loop_
_entity.id
_entity.type
_entity.pdbx_description
1 polymer ?
#
loop_
_entity_poly.entity_id
_entity_poly.type
_entity_poly.pdbx_seq_one_letter_code
_entity_poly.pdbx_strand_id
1 'polypeptide(L)'
;MDGFCHVINTMDAFCSLKSQVVVFVATSVRTLPMDLKIRFPVHVVFPDKYQSAAFPALLLFIRNNGGSIQAWDRHTPNTLDAAVKTLVREITLPRTEGGDVRLIFPKQISVEDTSMEQNDFIQLPDGILKKKGTFKIAPSTPLSRHFISLRFNQKRGTAKTVLYLQLIYKDVLRYGGTEFQFEAIETRRFDLSPSLVEYYSTLNIGGTAQALLYRHPELFYLKKRLKRCMMSLSAKHHQFFQVYKLLNYMMVSPMYSPLNPHLSAQYQRVLLDCDPAFLVDTFLPKVYTFATYQSESEELYIPLKKENIKALQGVAVVFLSFMKIVVVSQEKEIHKEGNSVGVFVERMKENVNYPIVMSELIIGREDYEVLGYCMLDVDENKSFKMFISELNSLYVK
;
A
#
# COMPACT_ATOMS: atom_id res chain seq x y z
N MET A 1 -12.66 23.25 19.39
CA MET A 1 -11.71 22.12 19.47
C MET A 1 -11.78 21.41 20.83
N ASP A 2 -11.87 22.12 21.95
CA ASP A 2 -11.95 21.49 23.29
C ASP A 2 -13.17 20.61 23.52
N GLY A 3 -14.34 20.94 22.92
CA GLY A 3 -15.53 20.08 22.99
C GLY A 3 -15.39 18.75 22.23
N PHE A 4 -14.67 18.71 21.11
CA PHE A 4 -14.44 17.49 20.32
C PHE A 4 -13.38 16.61 21.00
N CYS A 5 -12.36 17.22 21.61
CA CYS A 5 -11.40 16.52 22.48
C CYS A 5 -12.04 16.01 23.79
N HIS A 6 -13.05 16.70 24.35
CA HIS A 6 -13.76 16.20 25.53
C HIS A 6 -14.63 14.99 25.24
N VAL A 7 -15.26 14.96 24.05
CA VAL A 7 -16.01 13.82 23.51
C VAL A 7 -15.07 12.63 23.25
N ILE A 8 -13.85 12.85 22.73
CA ILE A 8 -12.85 11.78 22.49
C ILE A 8 -12.18 11.28 23.78
N ASN A 9 -11.98 12.13 24.79
CA ASN A 9 -11.35 11.75 26.06
C ASN A 9 -12.25 10.94 27.01
N THR A 10 -13.55 10.78 26.69
CA THR A 10 -14.51 10.08 27.57
C THR A 10 -15.29 8.94 26.90
N MET A 11 -15.08 8.67 25.62
CA MET A 11 -16.00 7.81 24.87
C MET A 11 -15.44 6.44 24.47
N ASP A 12 -15.95 5.41 25.14
CA ASP A 12 -16.36 4.16 24.51
C ASP A 12 -17.58 4.42 23.57
N ALA A 13 -17.44 5.28 22.56
CA ALA A 13 -18.56 5.58 21.66
C ALA A 13 -18.64 4.55 20.56
N PHE A 14 -19.59 3.63 20.71
CA PHE A 14 -20.12 2.82 19.63
C PHE A 14 -21.15 3.65 18.88
N CYS A 15 -20.80 4.15 17.69
CA CYS A 15 -21.84 4.59 16.75
C CYS A 15 -22.15 3.41 15.84
N SER A 16 -23.24 2.70 16.11
CA SER A 16 -23.80 1.74 15.17
C SER A 16 -24.62 2.50 14.14
N LEU A 17 -24.04 2.77 12.98
CA LEU A 17 -24.86 2.91 11.78
C LEU A 17 -25.36 1.50 11.46
N LYS A 18 -26.64 1.32 11.06
CA LYS A 18 -27.36 0.03 10.96
C LYS A 18 -26.61 -1.16 10.31
N SER A 19 -25.47 -0.95 9.64
CA SER A 19 -24.61 -1.97 9.00
C SER A 19 -23.09 -1.84 9.28
N GLN A 20 -22.62 -0.95 10.15
CA GLN A 20 -21.19 -0.72 10.44
C GLN A 20 -20.96 -0.29 11.90
N VAL A 21 -19.79 -0.62 12.47
CA VAL A 21 -19.39 -0.13 13.80
C VAL A 21 -18.19 0.78 13.66
N VAL A 22 -18.37 2.06 13.99
CA VAL A 22 -17.24 2.97 14.19
C VAL A 22 -16.87 2.92 15.66
N VAL A 23 -15.64 2.52 15.95
CA VAL A 23 -15.09 2.45 17.31
C VAL A 23 -14.03 3.52 17.45
N PHE A 24 -14.32 4.53 18.27
CA PHE A 24 -13.27 5.41 18.79
C PHE A 24 -12.66 4.70 19.99
N VAL A 25 -11.48 4.10 19.82
CA VAL A 25 -10.82 3.39 20.92
C VAL A 25 -10.18 4.43 21.83
N ALA A 26 -10.71 4.57 23.04
CA ALA A 26 -10.07 5.33 24.10
C ALA A 26 -8.66 4.77 24.37
N THR A 27 -7.72 5.68 24.61
CA THR A 27 -6.26 5.46 24.68
C THR A 27 -5.78 4.53 25.80
N SER A 28 -6.69 3.97 26.61
CA SER A 28 -6.42 3.12 27.77
C SER A 28 -6.72 1.64 27.58
N VAL A 29 -7.30 1.21 26.45
CA VAL A 29 -7.68 -0.19 26.22
C VAL A 29 -6.43 -1.06 25.98
N ARG A 30 -6.03 -1.83 27.00
CA ARG A 30 -4.89 -2.76 26.93
C ARG A 30 -5.22 -4.10 26.27
N THR A 31 -6.51 -4.45 26.21
CA THR A 31 -7.01 -5.72 25.71
C THR A 31 -8.25 -5.47 24.85
N LEU A 32 -8.16 -5.81 23.57
CA LEU A 32 -9.32 -5.83 22.70
C LEU A 32 -10.12 -7.10 22.96
N PRO A 33 -11.47 -7.04 22.95
CA PRO A 33 -12.31 -8.23 22.94
C PRO A 33 -12.19 -8.94 21.57
N MET A 34 -11.08 -9.65 21.37
CA MET A 34 -10.74 -10.33 20.12
C MET A 34 -11.68 -11.49 19.78
N ASP A 35 -12.50 -11.92 20.76
CA ASP A 35 -13.52 -12.95 20.59
C ASP A 35 -14.90 -12.40 20.15
N LEU A 36 -15.06 -11.08 20.00
CA LEU A 36 -16.29 -10.53 19.44
C LEU A 36 -16.39 -10.90 17.95
N LYS A 37 -17.27 -11.84 17.63
CA LYS A 37 -17.77 -12.07 16.26
C LYS A 37 -18.64 -10.88 15.84
N ILE A 38 -18.00 -9.76 15.52
CA ILE A 38 -18.70 -8.58 15.01
C ILE A 38 -19.11 -8.88 13.57
N ARG A 39 -20.42 -8.87 13.29
CA ARG A 39 -20.96 -9.08 11.93
C ARG A 39 -20.75 -7.87 10.99
N PHE A 40 -20.05 -6.85 11.46
CA PHE A 40 -19.96 -5.54 10.83
C PHE A 40 -18.51 -5.08 10.74
N PRO A 41 -18.15 -4.33 9.69
CA PRO A 41 -16.84 -3.70 9.58
C PRO A 41 -16.56 -2.78 10.77
N VAL A 42 -15.32 -2.81 11.25
CA VAL A 42 -14.86 -2.04 12.41
C VAL A 42 -13.89 -0.97 11.97
N HIS A 43 -14.29 0.29 12.09
CA HIS A 43 -13.45 1.42 11.74
C HIS A 43 -12.89 2.08 12.99
N VAL A 44 -11.57 2.30 13.03
CA VAL A 44 -10.87 2.85 14.20
C VAL A 44 -10.08 4.10 13.83
N VAL A 45 -10.19 5.15 14.64
CA VAL A 45 -9.31 6.32 14.60
C VAL A 45 -8.44 6.32 15.84
N PHE A 46 -7.12 6.44 15.66
CA PHE A 46 -6.15 6.24 16.73
C PHE A 46 -5.13 7.41 16.79
N PRO A 47 -4.87 8.03 17.95
CA PRO A 47 -3.83 9.05 18.08
C PRO A 47 -2.43 8.41 18.11
N ASP A 48 -1.52 8.87 17.24
CA ASP A 48 -0.19 8.28 16.98
C ASP A 48 0.73 8.18 18.22
N LYS A 49 0.46 8.93 19.30
CA LYS A 49 1.31 8.96 20.50
C LYS A 49 1.29 7.64 21.31
N TYR A 50 0.31 6.77 21.12
CA TYR A 50 0.20 5.56 21.94
C TYR A 50 0.74 4.35 21.20
N GLN A 51 2.02 4.06 21.43
CA GLN A 51 2.71 2.83 21.04
C GLN A 51 2.07 1.61 21.74
N SER A 52 0.83 1.27 21.36
CA SER A 52 0.10 0.17 21.96
C SER A 52 0.57 -1.14 21.34
N ALA A 53 1.10 -2.04 22.15
CA ALA A 53 1.46 -3.40 21.72
C ALA A 53 0.28 -4.15 21.06
N ALA A 54 -0.96 -3.70 21.27
CA ALA A 54 -2.15 -4.24 20.62
C ALA A 54 -2.34 -3.78 19.17
N PHE A 55 -1.59 -2.78 18.67
CA PHE A 55 -1.80 -2.20 17.33
C PHE A 55 -1.65 -3.23 16.18
N PRO A 56 -0.63 -4.11 16.13
CA PRO A 56 -0.55 -5.15 15.10
C PRO A 56 -1.73 -6.12 15.14
N ALA A 57 -2.17 -6.51 16.34
CA ALA A 57 -3.33 -7.39 16.51
C ALA A 57 -4.63 -6.69 16.08
N LEU A 58 -4.78 -5.40 16.41
CA LEU A 58 -5.91 -4.57 15.97
C LEU A 58 -5.94 -4.42 14.45
N LEU A 59 -4.79 -4.20 13.81
CA LEU A 59 -4.68 -4.14 12.35
C LEU A 59 -5.20 -5.43 11.70
N LEU A 60 -4.77 -6.59 12.21
CA LEU A 60 -5.20 -7.89 11.71
C LEU A 60 -6.70 -8.10 11.93
N PHE A 61 -7.21 -7.77 13.12
CA PHE A 61 -8.63 -7.86 13.44
C PHE A 61 -9.48 -6.98 12.51
N ILE A 62 -9.10 -5.71 12.33
CA ILE A 62 -9.79 -4.78 11.43
C ILE A 62 -9.79 -5.32 10.00
N ARG A 63 -8.65 -5.83 9.52
CA ARG A 63 -8.51 -6.40 8.18
C ARG A 63 -9.45 -7.59 7.96
N ASN A 64 -9.50 -8.52 8.92
CA ASN A 64 -10.34 -9.72 8.82
C ASN A 64 -11.85 -9.41 8.85
N ASN A 65 -12.22 -8.24 9.39
CA ASN A 65 -13.61 -7.77 9.42
C ASN A 65 -13.91 -6.73 8.31
N GLY A 66 -12.96 -6.45 7.41
CA GLY A 66 -13.12 -5.48 6.34
C GLY A 66 -13.08 -4.01 6.75
N GLY A 67 -12.69 -3.68 7.98
CA GLY A 67 -12.71 -2.31 8.49
C GLY A 67 -11.51 -1.45 8.09
N SER A 68 -11.47 -0.20 8.58
CA SER A 68 -10.35 0.72 8.38
C SER A 68 -9.66 1.12 9.70
N ILE A 69 -8.37 1.46 9.66
CA ILE A 69 -7.70 2.17 10.76
C ILE A 69 -7.11 3.46 10.23
N GLN A 70 -7.31 4.56 10.95
CA GLN A 70 -6.70 5.85 10.64
C GLN A 70 -5.89 6.29 11.85
N ALA A 71 -4.59 6.48 11.69
CA ALA A 71 -3.79 7.12 12.73
C ALA A 71 -3.67 8.62 12.42
N TRP A 72 -3.72 9.46 13.46
CA TRP A 72 -3.52 10.90 13.32
C TRP A 72 -2.47 11.41 14.30
N ASP A 73 -1.66 12.35 13.84
CA ASP A 73 -0.67 13.01 14.65
C ASP A 73 -1.28 14.26 15.30
N ARG A 74 -1.54 14.16 16.60
CA ARG A 74 -2.09 15.27 17.40
C ARG A 74 -1.23 16.53 17.41
N HIS A 75 0.05 16.43 17.04
CA HIS A 75 0.97 17.56 16.97
C HIS A 75 0.93 18.27 15.61
N THR A 76 0.24 17.69 14.62
CA THR A 76 0.06 18.26 13.29
C THR A 76 -1.43 18.52 13.04
N PRO A 77 -1.91 19.78 13.18
CA PRO A 77 -3.34 20.16 13.17
C PRO A 77 -4.15 19.68 11.95
N ASN A 78 -3.48 19.47 10.81
CA ASN A 78 -4.14 19.05 9.56
C ASN A 78 -4.27 17.53 9.40
N THR A 79 -3.67 16.73 10.28
CA THR A 79 -3.72 15.26 10.16
C THR A 79 -5.02 14.65 10.69
N LEU A 80 -5.69 15.33 11.64
CA LEU A 80 -7.01 14.90 12.11
C LEU A 80 -8.06 15.03 11.01
N ASP A 81 -8.09 16.17 10.32
CA ASP A 81 -9.03 16.40 9.21
C ASP A 81 -8.83 15.37 8.09
N ALA A 82 -7.57 15.10 7.70
CA ALA A 82 -7.26 14.06 6.72
C ALA A 82 -7.69 12.65 7.19
N ALA A 83 -7.47 12.31 8.46
CA ALA A 83 -7.90 11.03 9.03
C ALA A 83 -9.42 10.89 9.06
N VAL A 84 -10.13 11.95 9.45
CA VAL A 84 -11.61 11.99 9.46
C VAL A 84 -12.18 11.93 8.05
N LYS A 85 -11.64 12.69 7.09
CA LYS A 85 -12.06 12.61 5.68
C LYS A 85 -11.84 11.22 5.09
N THR A 86 -10.69 10.61 5.38
CA THR A 86 -10.42 9.22 4.96
C THR A 86 -11.42 8.25 5.58
N LEU A 87 -11.73 8.39 6.88
CA LEU A 87 -12.72 7.58 7.56
C LEU A 87 -14.12 7.73 6.93
N VAL A 88 -14.58 8.96 6.71
CA VAL A 88 -15.88 9.24 6.08
C VAL A 88 -15.93 8.58 4.71
N ARG A 89 -14.88 8.74 3.90
CA ARG A 89 -14.78 8.07 2.60
C ARG A 89 -14.94 6.56 2.75
N GLU A 90 -14.16 5.91 3.61
CA GLU A 90 -14.22 4.46 3.86
C GLU A 90 -15.60 3.95 4.34
N ILE A 91 -16.29 4.72 5.18
CA ILE A 91 -17.64 4.39 5.67
C ILE A 91 -18.67 4.47 4.54
N THR A 92 -18.53 5.45 3.65
CA THR A 92 -19.48 5.71 2.55
C THR A 92 -19.28 4.80 1.34
N LEU A 93 -18.18 4.06 1.25
CA LEU A 93 -17.92 3.16 0.13
C LEU A 93 -18.95 2.03 0.07
N PRO A 94 -19.37 1.62 -1.14
CA PRO A 94 -20.06 0.35 -1.33
C PRO A 94 -19.22 -0.79 -0.76
N ARG A 95 -19.87 -1.79 -0.17
CA ARG A 95 -19.16 -2.85 0.53
C ARG A 95 -19.81 -4.20 0.32
N THR A 96 -18.98 -5.24 0.20
CA THR A 96 -19.46 -6.61 0.13
C THR A 96 -19.60 -7.24 1.52
N GLU A 97 -20.49 -8.21 1.70
CA GLU A 97 -20.65 -8.94 2.96
C GLU A 97 -19.54 -9.97 3.22
N GLY A 98 -18.73 -10.27 2.21
CA GLY A 98 -17.71 -11.30 2.28
C GLY A 98 -18.29 -12.63 1.79
N GLY A 99 -18.10 -12.87 0.50
CA GLY A 99 -18.64 -14.02 -0.20
C GLY A 99 -17.60 -15.09 -0.51
N ASP A 100 -17.83 -15.79 -1.62
CA ASP A 100 -16.99 -16.87 -2.10
C ASP A 100 -16.32 -16.52 -3.43
N VAL A 101 -15.03 -16.84 -3.56
CA VAL A 101 -14.29 -16.81 -4.82
C VAL A 101 -13.98 -18.22 -5.25
N ARG A 102 -14.48 -18.59 -6.43
CA ARG A 102 -14.10 -19.81 -7.10
C ARG A 102 -12.99 -19.55 -8.11
N LEU A 103 -11.83 -20.17 -7.90
CA LEU A 103 -10.73 -20.18 -8.86
C LEU A 103 -10.81 -21.39 -9.79
N ILE A 104 -10.81 -21.13 -11.09
CA ILE A 104 -10.76 -22.14 -12.15
C ILE A 104 -9.49 -21.93 -12.97
N PHE A 105 -8.62 -22.92 -12.98
CA PHE A 105 -7.34 -22.85 -13.69
C PHE A 105 -6.95 -24.22 -14.25
N PRO A 106 -6.17 -24.26 -15.35
CA PRO A 106 -5.73 -25.50 -15.96
C PRO A 106 -4.68 -26.20 -15.09
N LYS A 107 -4.42 -27.50 -15.34
CA LYS A 107 -3.49 -28.34 -14.53
C LYS A 107 -2.05 -27.78 -14.47
N GLN A 108 -1.70 -26.92 -15.42
CA GLN A 108 -0.43 -26.24 -15.56
C GLN A 108 -0.25 -25.13 -14.51
N ILE A 109 -1.33 -24.68 -13.86
CA ILE A 109 -1.31 -23.69 -12.80
C ILE A 109 -1.65 -24.39 -11.47
N SER A 110 -0.99 -23.96 -10.41
CA SER A 110 -1.36 -24.27 -9.02
C SER A 110 -1.28 -23.00 -8.18
N VAL A 111 -2.07 -22.93 -7.12
CA VAL A 111 -2.00 -21.83 -6.15
C VAL A 111 -0.99 -22.24 -5.07
N GLU A 112 0.04 -21.41 -4.88
CA GLU A 112 1.02 -21.60 -3.80
C GLU A 112 0.55 -20.99 -2.48
N ASP A 113 -0.10 -19.83 -2.56
CA ASP A 113 -0.38 -18.99 -1.40
C ASP A 113 -1.48 -17.98 -1.75
N THR A 114 -2.23 -17.51 -0.77
CA THR A 114 -3.26 -16.48 -0.96
C THR A 114 -3.58 -15.76 0.33
N SER A 115 -4.03 -14.50 0.22
CA SER A 115 -4.54 -13.73 1.36
C SER A 115 -6.01 -14.04 1.71
N MET A 116 -6.67 -14.98 1.01
CA MET A 116 -8.08 -15.35 1.24
C MET A 116 -8.19 -16.58 2.15
N GLU A 117 -9.25 -16.67 2.94
CA GLU A 117 -9.47 -17.80 3.85
C GLU A 117 -9.92 -19.04 3.05
N GLN A 118 -9.34 -20.20 3.32
CA GLN A 118 -9.64 -21.43 2.61
C GLN A 118 -10.81 -22.16 3.26
N ASN A 119 -11.82 -22.48 2.47
CA ASN A 119 -13.02 -23.18 2.94
C ASN A 119 -12.95 -24.70 2.67
N ASP A 120 -12.58 -25.09 1.44
CA ASP A 120 -12.68 -26.50 1.00
C ASP A 120 -11.51 -26.92 0.11
N PHE A 121 -10.58 -27.77 0.61
CA PHE A 121 -9.57 -28.46 -0.22
C PHE A 121 -8.87 -29.67 0.44
N ILE A 122 -8.37 -30.57 -0.42
CA ILE A 122 -7.34 -31.57 -0.10
C ILE A 122 -5.96 -30.88 -0.22
N GLN A 123 -5.34 -30.52 0.90
CA GLN A 123 -3.93 -30.12 0.92
C GLN A 123 -3.06 -31.34 0.57
N LEU A 124 -2.14 -31.20 -0.39
CA LEU A 124 -1.08 -32.18 -0.59
C LEU A 124 0.01 -32.01 0.49
N PRO A 125 0.83 -33.04 0.78
CA PRO A 125 1.88 -32.98 1.81
C PRO A 125 2.94 -31.87 1.61
N ASP A 126 2.96 -31.23 0.44
CA ASP A 126 3.85 -30.13 0.07
C ASP A 126 3.18 -28.74 0.14
N GLY A 127 1.94 -28.65 0.61
CA GLY A 127 1.19 -27.40 0.76
C GLY A 127 0.61 -26.83 -0.53
N ILE A 128 0.64 -27.55 -1.65
CA ILE A 128 0.15 -27.06 -2.96
C ILE A 128 -1.33 -27.43 -3.17
N LEU A 129 -2.15 -26.43 -3.54
CA LEU A 129 -3.57 -26.65 -3.91
C LEU A 129 -3.70 -27.03 -5.40
N LYS A 130 -4.35 -28.16 -5.72
CA LYS A 130 -4.65 -28.54 -7.12
C LYS A 130 -6.15 -28.52 -7.48
N LYS A 131 -6.40 -28.00 -8.69
CA LYS A 131 -7.52 -28.19 -9.62
C LYS A 131 -8.80 -27.35 -9.54
N LYS A 132 -9.25 -26.81 -8.40
CA LYS A 132 -10.42 -25.89 -8.29
C LYS A 132 -10.67 -25.56 -6.83
N GLY A 133 -10.80 -24.29 -6.49
CA GLY A 133 -10.92 -23.87 -5.08
C GLY A 133 -11.97 -22.84 -4.83
N THR A 134 -12.67 -22.99 -3.72
CA THR A 134 -13.55 -21.96 -3.17
C THR A 134 -12.85 -21.35 -1.96
N PHE A 135 -12.67 -20.04 -1.99
CA PHE A 135 -12.07 -19.26 -0.92
C PHE A 135 -13.10 -18.29 -0.39
N LYS A 136 -13.15 -18.11 0.93
CA LYS A 136 -13.91 -17.03 1.54
C LYS A 136 -13.15 -15.73 1.46
N ILE A 137 -13.90 -14.67 1.25
CA ILE A 137 -13.39 -13.31 1.31
C ILE A 137 -13.98 -12.64 2.54
N ALA A 138 -13.15 -11.85 3.23
CA ALA A 138 -13.66 -10.90 4.20
C ALA A 138 -14.53 -9.84 3.50
N PRO A 139 -15.46 -9.18 4.23
CA PRO A 139 -16.16 -8.00 3.75
C PRO A 139 -15.18 -7.01 3.10
N SER A 140 -15.46 -6.57 1.87
CA SER A 140 -14.49 -5.83 1.06
C SER A 140 -15.07 -4.54 0.49
N THR A 141 -14.24 -3.54 0.24
CA THR A 141 -14.59 -2.29 -0.47
C THR A 141 -13.94 -2.28 -1.86
N PRO A 142 -14.30 -1.34 -2.76
CA PRO A 142 -13.56 -1.13 -4.01
C PRO A 142 -12.05 -0.88 -3.84
N LEU A 143 -11.62 -0.50 -2.64
CA LEU A 143 -10.22 -0.28 -2.31
C LEU A 143 -9.52 -1.54 -1.81
N SER A 144 -10.27 -2.55 -1.35
CA SER A 144 -9.68 -3.80 -0.87
C SER A 144 -8.92 -4.53 -1.97
N ARG A 145 -7.85 -5.22 -1.59
CA ARG A 145 -7.00 -6.00 -2.48
C ARG A 145 -6.78 -7.39 -1.89
N HIS A 146 -6.81 -8.40 -2.76
CA HIS A 146 -6.50 -9.78 -2.41
C HIS A 146 -5.35 -10.28 -3.29
N PHE A 147 -4.50 -11.11 -2.69
CA PHE A 147 -3.34 -11.67 -3.35
C PHE A 147 -3.51 -13.18 -3.59
N ILE A 148 -3.05 -13.64 -4.75
CA ILE A 148 -2.98 -15.05 -5.13
C ILE A 148 -1.60 -15.29 -5.74
N SER A 149 -0.78 -16.11 -5.08
CA SER A 149 0.50 -16.59 -5.59
C SER A 149 0.28 -17.82 -6.44
N LEU A 150 0.74 -17.78 -7.69
CA LEU A 150 0.62 -18.88 -8.64
C LEU A 150 1.97 -19.56 -8.87
N ARG A 151 1.94 -20.88 -9.06
CA ARG A 151 3.05 -21.68 -9.57
C ARG A 151 2.64 -22.29 -10.90
N PHE A 152 3.52 -22.13 -11.89
CA PHE A 152 3.38 -22.75 -13.20
C PHE A 152 4.17 -24.06 -13.21
N ASN A 153 3.45 -25.18 -13.33
CA ASN A 153 4.01 -26.54 -13.26
C ASN A 153 4.54 -27.05 -14.60
N GLN A 154 4.41 -26.27 -15.66
CA GLN A 154 4.85 -26.67 -17.00
C GLN A 154 6.36 -26.40 -17.16
N LYS A 155 7.11 -27.42 -17.61
CA LYS A 155 8.51 -27.24 -18.01
C LYS A 155 8.58 -26.35 -19.25
N ARG A 156 9.65 -25.55 -19.39
CA ARG A 156 9.89 -24.68 -20.56
C ARG A 156 9.64 -25.46 -21.87
N GLY A 157 8.62 -25.07 -22.60
CA GLY A 157 8.36 -25.54 -23.97
C GLY A 157 8.86 -24.51 -24.99
N THR A 158 9.04 -24.94 -26.24
CA THR A 158 9.46 -24.07 -27.35
C THR A 158 8.30 -23.27 -27.94
N ALA A 159 7.05 -23.70 -27.74
CA ALA A 159 5.86 -23.02 -28.23
C ALA A 159 5.29 -22.05 -27.18
N LYS A 160 4.88 -20.85 -27.64
CA LYS A 160 4.11 -19.91 -26.83
C LYS A 160 2.82 -20.59 -26.37
N THR A 161 2.68 -20.77 -25.06
CA THR A 161 1.49 -21.39 -24.45
C THR A 161 0.68 -20.30 -23.77
N VAL A 162 -0.61 -20.22 -24.09
CA VAL A 162 -1.53 -19.28 -23.44
C VAL A 162 -2.34 -20.04 -22.39
N LEU A 163 -2.36 -19.54 -21.16
CA LEU A 163 -3.12 -20.10 -20.04
C LEU A 163 -4.16 -19.09 -19.56
N TYR A 164 -5.27 -19.58 -19.01
CA TYR A 164 -6.33 -18.76 -18.46
C TYR A 164 -6.60 -19.14 -17.01
N LEU A 165 -6.81 -18.13 -16.17
CA LEU A 165 -7.37 -18.25 -14.82
C LEU A 165 -8.70 -17.52 -14.83
N GLN A 166 -9.74 -18.15 -14.33
CA GLN A 166 -11.02 -17.50 -14.08
C GLN A 166 -11.28 -17.40 -12.58
N LEU A 167 -11.71 -16.23 -12.15
CA LEU A 167 -12.17 -15.95 -10.81
C LEU A 167 -13.67 -15.69 -10.91
N ILE A 168 -14.47 -16.50 -10.21
CA ILE A 168 -15.91 -16.32 -10.12
C ILE A 168 -16.23 -15.88 -8.70
N TYR A 169 -16.62 -14.62 -8.55
CA TYR A 169 -16.99 -14.01 -7.28
C TYR A 169 -18.50 -14.10 -7.11
N LYS A 170 -18.95 -14.61 -5.97
CA LYS A 170 -20.37 -14.59 -5.57
C LYS A 170 -20.45 -13.93 -4.21
N ASP A 171 -21.14 -12.79 -4.13
CA ASP A 171 -21.21 -12.00 -2.90
C ASP A 171 -22.48 -11.14 -2.89
N VAL A 172 -22.69 -10.43 -1.79
CA VAL A 172 -23.75 -9.44 -1.59
C VAL A 172 -23.12 -8.06 -1.46
N LEU A 173 -23.49 -7.13 -2.34
CA LEU A 173 -23.10 -5.73 -2.25
C LEU A 173 -24.12 -4.95 -1.42
N ARG A 174 -23.67 -4.31 -0.34
CA ARG A 174 -24.44 -3.36 0.45
C ARG A 174 -24.09 -1.93 0.09
N TYR A 175 -25.09 -1.14 -0.26
CA TYR A 175 -24.93 0.30 -0.49
C TYR A 175 -26.22 1.05 -0.20
N GLY A 176 -26.15 2.13 0.58
CA GLY A 176 -27.31 2.97 0.92
C GLY A 176 -28.47 2.23 1.60
N GLY A 177 -28.18 1.14 2.33
CA GLY A 177 -29.20 0.29 2.96
C GLY A 177 -29.91 -0.70 2.02
N THR A 178 -29.46 -0.81 0.76
CA THR A 178 -29.92 -1.83 -0.19
C THR A 178 -28.89 -2.94 -0.31
N GLU A 179 -29.36 -4.17 -0.51
CA GLU A 179 -28.54 -5.36 -0.70
C GLU A 179 -28.72 -5.90 -2.12
N PHE A 180 -27.62 -6.16 -2.82
CA PHE A 180 -27.61 -6.69 -4.18
C PHE A 180 -26.78 -7.95 -4.23
N GLN A 181 -27.41 -9.10 -4.47
CA GLN A 181 -26.68 -10.32 -4.78
C GLN A 181 -26.07 -10.21 -6.18
N PHE A 182 -24.80 -10.56 -6.32
CA PHE A 182 -24.14 -10.51 -7.61
C PHE A 182 -23.22 -11.72 -7.82
N GLU A 183 -23.02 -12.05 -9.09
CA GLU A 183 -21.97 -12.94 -9.56
C GLU A 183 -21.12 -12.18 -10.56
N ALA A 184 -19.81 -12.11 -10.34
CA ALA A 184 -18.86 -11.48 -11.24
C ALA A 184 -17.83 -12.50 -11.71
N ILE A 185 -17.50 -12.47 -13.01
CA ILE A 185 -16.51 -13.37 -13.61
C ILE A 185 -15.37 -12.54 -14.16
N GLU A 186 -14.17 -12.79 -13.66
CA GLU A 186 -12.93 -12.18 -14.13
C GLU A 186 -12.07 -13.25 -14.78
N THR A 187 -11.63 -13.01 -16.02
CA THR A 187 -10.73 -13.91 -16.73
C THR A 187 -9.37 -13.26 -16.93
N ARG A 188 -8.31 -13.88 -16.39
CA ARG A 188 -6.92 -13.47 -16.56
C ARG A 188 -6.21 -14.38 -17.55
N ARG A 189 -5.60 -13.78 -18.57
CA ARG A 189 -4.79 -14.44 -19.59
C ARG A 189 -3.31 -14.35 -19.21
N PHE A 190 -2.60 -15.47 -19.30
CA PHE A 190 -1.16 -15.55 -19.09
C PHE A 190 -0.48 -16.09 -20.36
N ASP A 191 0.46 -15.32 -20.88
CA ASP A 191 1.29 -15.73 -22.01
C ASP A 191 2.61 -16.28 -21.48
N LEU A 192 2.83 -17.60 -21.62
CA LEU A 192 4.08 -18.22 -21.23
C LEU A 192 5.15 -17.89 -22.27
N SER A 193 6.12 -17.08 -21.85
CA SER A 193 7.29 -16.73 -22.65
C SER A 193 8.41 -17.77 -22.50
N PRO A 194 9.02 -18.23 -23.61
CA PRO A 194 10.25 -19.02 -23.57
C PRO A 194 11.49 -18.17 -23.24
N SER A 195 11.40 -16.83 -23.34
CA SER A 195 12.48 -15.89 -23.14
C SER A 195 12.35 -15.16 -21.81
N LEU A 196 13.43 -15.16 -21.01
CA LEU A 196 13.52 -14.34 -19.81
C LEU A 196 13.36 -12.85 -20.14
N VAL A 197 13.93 -12.37 -21.25
CA VAL A 197 13.86 -10.95 -21.64
C VAL A 197 12.41 -10.51 -21.86
N GLU A 198 11.59 -11.32 -22.55
CA GLU A 198 10.17 -11.03 -22.81
C GLU A 198 9.31 -11.16 -21.53
N TYR A 199 9.66 -12.07 -20.62
CA TYR A 199 9.04 -12.11 -19.29
C TYR A 199 9.30 -10.81 -18.52
N TYR A 200 10.53 -10.28 -18.61
CA TYR A 200 10.93 -9.08 -17.88
C TYR A 200 10.59 -7.76 -18.54
N SER A 201 10.17 -7.74 -19.81
CA SER A 201 9.64 -6.53 -20.44
C SER A 201 8.17 -6.28 -20.09
N THR A 202 7.48 -7.30 -19.58
CA THR A 202 6.07 -7.26 -19.19
C THR A 202 5.86 -7.23 -17.68
N LEU A 203 6.94 -7.04 -16.91
CA LEU A 203 6.89 -7.12 -15.45
C LEU A 203 6.18 -5.90 -14.85
N ASN A 204 5.11 -6.13 -14.11
CA ASN A 204 4.49 -5.08 -13.30
C ASN A 204 5.33 -4.85 -12.03
N ILE A 205 6.07 -3.75 -12.00
CA ILE A 205 7.00 -3.37 -10.90
C ILE A 205 6.23 -3.25 -9.57
N GLY A 206 5.14 -2.48 -9.55
CA GLY A 206 4.33 -2.26 -8.35
C GLY A 206 3.72 -3.57 -7.84
N GLY A 207 3.13 -4.36 -8.73
CA GLY A 207 2.50 -5.63 -8.37
C GLY A 207 3.53 -6.64 -7.84
N THR A 208 4.75 -6.62 -8.37
CA THR A 208 5.86 -7.45 -7.88
C THR A 208 6.27 -7.04 -6.46
N ALA A 209 6.46 -5.74 -6.21
CA ALA A 209 6.82 -5.23 -4.89
C ALA A 209 5.72 -5.50 -3.86
N GLN A 210 4.45 -5.28 -4.22
CA GLN A 210 3.31 -5.56 -3.37
C GLN A 210 3.21 -7.07 -3.05
N ALA A 211 3.35 -7.95 -4.03
CA ALA A 211 3.37 -9.41 -3.81
C ALA A 211 4.50 -9.85 -2.86
N LEU A 212 5.66 -9.19 -2.94
CA LEU A 212 6.78 -9.43 -2.02
C LEU A 212 6.46 -8.98 -0.59
N LEU A 213 5.82 -7.81 -0.41
CA LEU A 213 5.33 -7.35 0.90
C LEU A 213 4.33 -8.35 1.50
N TYR A 214 3.37 -8.81 0.70
CA TYR A 214 2.35 -9.78 1.13
C TYR A 214 2.97 -11.06 1.69
N ARG A 215 4.00 -11.58 1.01
CA ARG A 215 4.58 -12.87 1.35
C ARG A 215 5.74 -12.80 2.36
N HIS A 216 6.35 -11.63 2.53
CA HIS A 216 7.49 -11.40 3.40
C HIS A 216 7.31 -10.08 4.16
N PRO A 217 6.36 -10.01 5.12
CA PRO A 217 6.14 -8.81 5.93
C PRO A 217 7.33 -8.48 6.83
N GLU A 218 8.26 -9.42 7.03
CA GLU A 218 9.50 -9.21 7.78
C GLU A 218 10.70 -8.97 6.86
N LEU A 219 11.48 -7.93 7.20
CA LEU A 219 12.65 -7.48 6.43
C LEU A 219 13.68 -8.59 6.17
N PHE A 220 13.91 -9.47 7.15
CA PHE A 220 14.91 -10.54 7.05
C PHE A 220 14.59 -11.55 5.95
N TYR A 221 13.34 -12.02 5.89
CA TYR A 221 12.91 -12.98 4.89
C TYR A 221 12.87 -12.37 3.48
N LEU A 222 12.50 -11.09 3.37
CA LEU A 222 12.58 -10.34 2.12
C LEU A 222 14.02 -10.31 1.58
N LYS A 223 15.00 -9.88 2.39
CA LYS A 223 16.42 -9.86 2.00
C LYS A 223 16.93 -11.22 1.52
N LYS A 224 16.63 -12.29 2.26
CA LYS A 224 17.04 -13.66 1.92
C LYS A 224 16.48 -14.12 0.56
N ARG A 225 15.26 -13.70 0.21
CA ARG A 225 14.61 -14.08 -1.04
C ARG A 225 15.06 -13.25 -2.23
N LEU A 226 15.30 -11.96 -2.02
CA LEU A 226 15.88 -11.06 -3.03
C LEU A 226 17.25 -11.56 -3.50
N LYS A 227 18.09 -12.07 -2.58
CA LYS A 227 19.35 -12.74 -2.93
C LYS A 227 19.14 -13.88 -3.95
N ARG A 228 18.14 -14.75 -3.73
CA ARG A 228 17.84 -15.87 -4.65
C ARG A 228 17.34 -15.40 -6.01
N CYS A 229 16.50 -14.35 -6.04
CA CYS A 229 16.06 -13.75 -7.29
C CYS A 229 17.25 -13.21 -8.07
N MET A 230 18.16 -12.47 -7.45
CA MET A 230 19.38 -11.97 -8.10
C MET A 230 20.28 -13.06 -8.68
N MET A 231 20.49 -14.16 -7.94
CA MET A 231 21.29 -15.30 -8.38
C MET A 231 20.78 -15.94 -9.68
N SER A 232 19.48 -15.84 -9.97
CA SER A 232 18.88 -16.41 -11.18
C SER A 232 18.93 -15.49 -12.41
N LEU A 233 19.43 -14.26 -12.26
CA LEU A 233 19.20 -13.15 -13.21
C LEU A 233 20.49 -12.43 -13.58
N SER A 234 21.27 -13.04 -14.46
CA SER A 234 22.50 -12.47 -15.01
C SER A 234 22.30 -11.35 -16.05
N ALA A 235 21.07 -10.89 -16.31
CA ALA A 235 20.75 -9.97 -17.41
C ALA A 235 20.41 -8.53 -16.96
N LYS A 236 21.07 -7.55 -17.59
CA LYS A 236 20.92 -6.10 -17.41
C LYS A 236 19.61 -5.54 -18.02
N HIS A 237 18.43 -5.95 -17.54
CA HIS A 237 17.17 -5.37 -18.02
C HIS A 237 16.67 -4.23 -17.11
N HIS A 238 16.29 -3.09 -17.70
CA HIS A 238 16.01 -1.84 -16.98
C HIS A 238 14.84 -1.96 -15.97
N GLN A 239 13.79 -2.73 -16.29
CA GLN A 239 12.67 -2.95 -15.36
C GLN A 239 13.11 -3.61 -14.04
N PHE A 240 14.16 -4.43 -14.07
CA PHE A 240 14.71 -5.00 -12.83
C PHE A 240 15.41 -3.99 -11.97
N PHE A 241 16.16 -3.08 -12.58
CA PHE A 241 16.87 -2.05 -11.85
C PHE A 241 15.86 -1.22 -11.05
N GLN A 242 14.69 -0.93 -11.63
CA GLN A 242 13.60 -0.26 -10.94
C GLN A 242 13.03 -1.11 -9.80
N VAL A 243 12.82 -2.42 -9.99
CA VAL A 243 12.39 -3.33 -8.91
C VAL A 243 13.41 -3.34 -7.77
N TYR A 244 14.71 -3.45 -8.05
CA TYR A 244 15.73 -3.44 -7.00
C TYR A 244 15.80 -2.11 -6.26
N LYS A 245 15.71 -1.00 -7.00
CA LYS A 245 15.72 0.34 -6.43
C LYS A 245 14.52 0.53 -5.50
N LEU A 246 13.34 0.14 -5.95
CA LEU A 246 12.11 0.13 -5.18
C LEU A 246 12.26 -0.70 -3.90
N LEU A 247 12.75 -1.93 -4.01
CA LEU A 247 12.95 -2.81 -2.86
C LEU A 247 13.98 -2.27 -1.87
N ASN A 248 15.09 -1.69 -2.36
CA ASN A 248 16.05 -1.04 -1.48
C ASN A 248 15.37 0.07 -0.67
N TYR A 249 14.67 0.95 -1.36
CA TYR A 249 13.95 2.07 -0.77
C TYR A 249 12.91 1.62 0.26
N MET A 250 12.17 0.56 -0.04
CA MET A 250 11.25 -0.06 0.93
C MET A 250 11.99 -0.52 2.18
N MET A 251 13.12 -1.22 2.03
CA MET A 251 13.88 -1.76 3.17
C MET A 251 14.56 -0.70 4.04
N VAL A 252 14.96 0.44 3.48
CA VAL A 252 15.57 1.55 4.22
C VAL A 252 14.53 2.56 4.71
N SER A 253 13.28 2.39 4.31
CA SER A 253 12.18 3.26 4.69
C SER A 253 11.70 3.03 6.13
N PRO A 254 10.91 3.97 6.67
CA PRO A 254 10.20 3.79 7.93
C PRO A 254 9.27 2.57 7.99
N MET A 255 8.94 1.89 6.87
CA MET A 255 8.13 0.67 6.86
C MET A 255 8.72 -0.51 7.64
N TYR A 256 10.04 -0.53 7.79
CA TYR A 256 10.76 -1.59 8.49
C TYR A 256 11.61 -1.01 9.63
N SER A 257 11.21 0.15 10.16
CA SER A 257 11.95 0.80 11.24
C SER A 257 11.73 0.05 12.56
N PRO A 258 12.78 -0.57 13.14
CA PRO A 258 12.64 -1.23 14.44
C PRO A 258 12.40 -0.22 15.57
N LEU A 259 12.73 1.06 15.34
CA LEU A 259 12.55 2.14 16.31
C LEU A 259 11.09 2.59 16.42
N ASN A 260 10.28 2.35 15.38
CA ASN A 260 8.85 2.68 15.39
C ASN A 260 8.03 1.58 14.70
N PRO A 261 7.76 0.46 15.40
CA PRO A 261 7.02 -0.68 14.84
C PRO A 261 5.56 -0.35 14.52
N HIS A 262 4.95 0.63 15.18
CA HIS A 262 3.56 1.05 14.92
C HIS A 262 3.45 1.77 13.59
N LEU A 263 4.31 2.77 13.37
CA LEU A 263 4.41 3.49 12.11
C LEU A 263 4.77 2.55 10.96
N SER A 264 5.68 1.61 11.21
CA SER A 264 6.02 0.53 10.28
C SER A 264 4.77 -0.26 9.86
N ALA A 265 4.00 -0.75 10.83
CA ALA A 265 2.80 -1.54 10.59
C ALA A 265 1.69 -0.75 9.88
N GLN A 266 1.56 0.54 10.18
CA GLN A 266 0.63 1.43 9.47
C GLN A 266 1.03 1.61 8.01
N TYR A 267 2.31 1.92 7.74
CA TYR A 267 2.80 2.06 6.37
C TYR A 267 2.65 0.76 5.57
N GLN A 268 3.02 -0.37 6.18
CA GLN A 268 2.83 -1.69 5.57
C GLN A 268 1.37 -1.95 5.22
N ARG A 269 0.43 -1.68 6.14
CA ARG A 269 -0.99 -1.85 5.87
C ARG A 269 -1.44 -1.07 4.64
N VAL A 270 -1.23 0.25 4.63
CA VAL A 270 -1.76 1.08 3.56
C VAL A 270 -1.15 0.68 2.21
N LEU A 271 0.13 0.30 2.18
CA LEU A 271 0.80 -0.16 0.97
C LEU A 271 0.34 -1.55 0.50
N LEU A 272 -0.17 -2.39 1.41
CA LEU A 272 -0.81 -3.67 1.07
C LEU A 272 -2.23 -3.49 0.52
N ASP A 273 -2.92 -2.44 0.96
CA ASP A 273 -4.31 -2.14 0.60
C ASP A 273 -4.41 -1.19 -0.60
N CYS A 274 -3.32 -0.57 -1.06
CA CYS A 274 -3.33 0.41 -2.15
C CYS A 274 -3.23 -0.20 -3.55
N ASP A 275 -3.51 0.62 -4.56
CA ASP A 275 -3.11 0.32 -5.93
C ASP A 275 -1.57 0.16 -6.02
N PRO A 276 -1.05 -0.83 -6.77
CA PRO A 276 0.39 -0.98 -6.95
C PRO A 276 1.11 0.27 -7.47
N ALA A 277 0.43 1.14 -8.21
CA ALA A 277 0.98 2.41 -8.65
C ALA A 277 1.28 3.35 -7.48
N PHE A 278 0.43 3.39 -6.45
CA PHE A 278 0.67 4.20 -5.25
C PHE A 278 1.93 3.76 -4.50
N LEU A 279 2.18 2.45 -4.45
CA LEU A 279 3.42 1.92 -3.88
C LEU A 279 4.63 2.41 -4.68
N VAL A 280 4.57 2.36 -6.02
CA VAL A 280 5.64 2.90 -6.86
C VAL A 280 5.82 4.39 -6.61
N ASP A 281 4.74 5.18 -6.61
CA ASP A 281 4.77 6.63 -6.38
C ASP A 281 5.30 7.00 -4.99
N THR A 282 5.18 6.12 -3.98
CA THR A 282 5.67 6.37 -2.62
C THR A 282 7.20 6.29 -2.53
N PHE A 283 7.82 5.36 -3.26
CA PHE A 283 9.25 5.08 -3.17
C PHE A 283 10.05 5.63 -4.36
N LEU A 284 9.41 5.75 -5.51
CA LEU A 284 9.95 6.32 -6.74
C LEU A 284 9.07 7.50 -7.18
N PRO A 285 8.91 8.54 -6.35
CA PRO A 285 7.98 9.62 -6.62
C PRO A 285 8.39 10.42 -7.85
N LYS A 286 7.36 10.82 -8.60
CA LYS A 286 7.46 11.87 -9.61
C LYS A 286 7.65 13.22 -8.92
N VAL A 287 8.51 14.05 -9.50
CA VAL A 287 8.72 15.42 -9.03
C VAL A 287 8.03 16.36 -9.99
N TYR A 288 7.17 17.23 -9.47
CA TYR A 288 6.47 18.23 -10.24
C TYR A 288 7.04 19.61 -9.93
N THR A 289 7.38 20.38 -10.96
CA THR A 289 7.91 21.74 -10.80
C THR A 289 6.98 22.76 -11.41
N PHE A 290 6.87 23.91 -10.76
CA PHE A 290 6.06 25.03 -11.24
C PHE A 290 6.97 26.23 -11.48
N ALA A 291 6.99 26.73 -12.71
CA ALA A 291 7.77 27.92 -13.06
C ALA A 291 7.19 29.19 -12.39
N THR A 292 5.86 29.28 -12.29
CA THR A 292 5.12 30.32 -11.56
C THR A 292 3.93 29.70 -10.82
N TYR A 293 3.29 30.44 -9.91
CA TYR A 293 2.13 29.91 -9.16
C TYR A 293 0.89 29.72 -10.04
N GLN A 294 0.89 30.23 -11.26
CA GLN A 294 -0.22 30.12 -12.21
C GLN A 294 0.07 29.13 -13.34
N SER A 295 1.32 28.72 -13.53
CA SER A 295 1.68 27.81 -14.61
C SER A 295 1.20 26.38 -14.35
N GLU A 296 1.07 25.60 -15.42
CA GLU A 296 0.94 24.15 -15.30
C GLU A 296 2.21 23.53 -14.71
N SER A 297 2.05 22.34 -14.12
CA SER A 297 3.16 21.58 -13.58
C SER A 297 3.96 20.92 -14.70
N GLU A 298 5.29 20.99 -14.62
CA GLU A 298 6.17 20.13 -15.39
C GLU A 298 6.52 18.88 -14.57
N GLU A 299 6.34 17.69 -15.15
CA GLU A 299 6.68 16.42 -14.52
C GLU A 299 8.12 16.01 -14.85
N LEU A 300 8.92 15.77 -13.81
CA LEU A 300 10.33 15.42 -13.89
C LEU A 300 10.61 14.07 -13.23
N TYR A 301 11.47 13.28 -13.89
CA TYR A 301 11.94 11.99 -13.42
C TYR A 301 13.38 12.11 -12.88
N ILE A 302 13.51 12.66 -11.67
CA ILE A 302 14.80 12.84 -11.01
C ILE A 302 14.89 12.07 -9.69
N PRO A 303 16.08 11.65 -9.25
CA PRO A 303 16.26 11.11 -7.91
C PRO A 303 15.94 12.17 -6.84
N LEU A 304 15.18 11.80 -5.81
CA LEU A 304 14.93 12.64 -4.63
C LEU A 304 16.20 12.77 -3.77
N LYS A 305 17.11 13.65 -4.21
CA LYS A 305 18.30 14.05 -3.47
C LYS A 305 18.26 15.54 -3.18
N LYS A 306 18.82 15.95 -2.05
CA LYS A 306 18.78 17.36 -1.59
C LYS A 306 19.35 18.29 -2.64
N GLU A 307 20.44 17.88 -3.28
CA GLU A 307 21.16 18.64 -4.31
C GLU A 307 20.30 18.79 -5.56
N ASN A 308 19.63 17.71 -5.98
CA ASN A 308 18.75 17.72 -7.15
C ASN A 308 17.56 18.64 -6.94
N ILE A 309 16.87 18.54 -5.80
CA ILE A 309 15.71 19.40 -5.51
C ILE A 309 16.13 20.87 -5.39
N LYS A 310 17.29 21.14 -4.76
CA LYS A 310 17.86 22.50 -4.66
C LYS A 310 18.18 23.11 -6.03
N ALA A 311 18.64 22.30 -6.98
CA ALA A 311 19.01 22.76 -8.32
C ALA A 311 17.79 23.15 -9.18
N LEU A 312 16.58 22.72 -8.81
CA LEU A 312 15.38 23.05 -9.56
C LEU A 312 15.01 24.52 -9.42
N GLN A 313 14.86 25.19 -10.57
CA GLN A 313 14.39 26.56 -10.66
C GLN A 313 12.87 26.52 -10.85
N GLY A 314 12.13 26.95 -9.82
CA GLY A 314 10.66 26.97 -9.84
C GLY A 314 10.10 27.55 -8.54
N VAL A 315 8.93 28.18 -8.57
CA VAL A 315 8.33 28.75 -7.35
C VAL A 315 7.86 27.67 -6.37
N ALA A 316 7.55 26.48 -6.88
CA ALA A 316 7.17 25.32 -6.09
C ALA A 316 7.69 24.02 -6.71
N VAL A 317 8.08 23.08 -5.85
CA VAL A 317 8.40 21.70 -6.21
C VAL A 317 7.50 20.79 -5.37
N VAL A 318 6.74 19.91 -6.02
CA VAL A 318 5.77 19.02 -5.38
C VAL A 318 6.13 17.57 -5.66
N PHE A 319 6.12 16.71 -4.64
CA PHE A 319 6.32 15.27 -4.83
C PHE A 319 5.65 14.48 -3.70
N LEU A 320 5.46 13.17 -3.91
CA LEU A 320 4.89 12.28 -2.91
C LEU A 320 5.97 11.64 -2.05
N SER A 321 5.71 11.50 -0.75
CA SER A 321 6.58 10.78 0.16
C SER A 321 5.78 10.25 1.35
N PHE A 322 5.78 8.92 1.55
CA PHE A 322 5.17 8.24 2.71
C PHE A 322 3.81 8.83 3.11
N MET A 323 2.84 8.84 2.19
CA MET A 323 1.46 9.35 2.39
C MET A 323 1.31 10.86 2.48
N LYS A 324 2.39 11.60 2.25
CA LYS A 324 2.39 13.05 2.25
C LYS A 324 2.63 13.58 0.85
N ILE A 325 1.99 14.72 0.58
CA ILE A 325 2.40 15.60 -0.51
C ILE A 325 3.36 16.60 0.10
N VAL A 326 4.60 16.59 -0.38
CA VAL A 326 5.62 17.52 0.06
C VAL A 326 5.68 18.65 -0.95
N VAL A 327 5.49 19.88 -0.48
CA VAL A 327 5.59 21.10 -1.27
C VAL A 327 6.81 21.88 -0.76
N VAL A 328 7.79 22.06 -1.62
CA VAL A 328 8.93 22.96 -1.36
C VAL A 328 8.67 24.27 -2.08
N SER A 329 8.48 25.36 -1.33
CA SER A 329 8.17 26.67 -1.91
C SER A 329 8.80 27.81 -1.09
N GLN A 330 8.87 29.00 -1.68
CA GLN A 330 9.24 30.22 -0.94
C GLN A 330 8.05 30.76 -0.15
N GLU A 331 6.83 30.62 -0.68
CA GLU A 331 5.61 31.04 0.00
C GLU A 331 5.00 29.88 0.77
N LYS A 332 4.51 30.16 1.98
CA LYS A 332 3.77 29.19 2.79
C LYS A 332 2.28 29.12 2.44
N GLU A 333 1.76 30.13 1.73
CA GLU A 333 0.33 30.26 1.40
C GLU A 333 0.06 29.92 -0.07
N ILE A 334 0.13 28.64 -0.42
CA ILE A 334 -0.04 28.17 -1.80
C ILE A 334 -1.52 27.95 -2.22
N HIS A 335 -2.45 28.02 -1.28
CA HIS A 335 -3.88 27.71 -1.49
C HIS A 335 -4.74 28.93 -1.83
N LYS A 336 -4.12 30.01 -2.32
CA LYS A 336 -4.85 31.22 -2.76
C LYS A 336 -5.62 30.94 -4.04
N GLU A 337 -6.75 31.61 -4.21
CA GLU A 337 -7.56 31.52 -5.43
C GLU A 337 -6.72 31.87 -6.66
N GLY A 338 -6.79 31.03 -7.70
CA GLY A 338 -5.97 31.17 -8.92
C GLY A 338 -4.54 30.61 -8.82
N ASN A 339 -4.13 30.01 -7.69
CA ASN A 339 -2.84 29.33 -7.55
C ASN A 339 -2.93 27.87 -8.03
N SER A 340 -2.32 27.58 -9.17
CA SER A 340 -2.25 26.25 -9.79
C SER A 340 -1.54 25.22 -8.92
N VAL A 341 -0.62 25.64 -8.04
CA VAL A 341 0.06 24.74 -7.09
C VAL A 341 -0.96 24.19 -6.08
N GLY A 342 -1.76 25.06 -5.45
CA GLY A 342 -2.81 24.66 -4.51
C GLY A 342 -3.84 23.74 -5.15
N VAL A 343 -4.31 24.07 -6.36
CA VAL A 343 -5.25 23.22 -7.13
C VAL A 343 -4.65 21.85 -7.44
N PHE A 344 -3.37 21.78 -7.80
CA PHE A 344 -2.67 20.52 -8.04
C PHE A 344 -2.56 19.69 -6.76
N VAL A 345 -2.17 20.32 -5.64
CA VAL A 345 -2.04 19.65 -4.34
C VAL A 345 -3.38 19.08 -3.89
N GLU A 346 -4.49 19.85 -3.92
CA GLU A 346 -5.80 19.34 -3.52
C GLU A 346 -6.26 18.15 -4.39
N ARG A 347 -6.04 18.22 -5.71
CA ARG A 347 -6.33 17.10 -6.62
C ARG A 347 -5.55 15.84 -6.25
N MET A 348 -4.28 15.99 -5.88
CA MET A 348 -3.44 14.88 -5.45
C MET A 348 -3.91 14.34 -4.08
N LYS A 349 -4.32 15.20 -3.14
CA LYS A 349 -4.82 14.77 -1.81
C LYS A 349 -6.06 13.90 -1.92
N GLU A 350 -6.96 14.26 -2.84
CA GLU A 350 -8.25 13.60 -3.04
C GLU A 350 -8.23 12.56 -4.17
N ASN A 351 -7.04 12.12 -4.61
CA ASN A 351 -6.93 11.13 -5.67
C ASN A 351 -7.67 9.84 -5.29
N VAL A 352 -8.72 9.53 -6.04
CA VAL A 352 -9.64 8.41 -5.80
C VAL A 352 -8.96 7.04 -5.93
N ASN A 353 -7.82 6.98 -6.62
CA ASN A 353 -7.05 5.74 -6.75
C ASN A 353 -6.21 5.43 -5.50
N TYR A 354 -6.09 6.37 -4.55
CA TYR A 354 -5.30 6.21 -3.34
C TYR A 354 -6.20 5.90 -2.13
N PRO A 355 -5.83 4.93 -1.28
CA PRO A 355 -6.69 4.46 -0.18
C PRO A 355 -6.79 5.45 0.98
N ILE A 356 -6.01 6.52 0.96
CA ILE A 356 -6.04 7.58 1.98
C ILE A 356 -6.21 8.96 1.35
N VAL A 357 -6.70 9.92 2.13
CA VAL A 357 -6.51 11.34 1.83
C VAL A 357 -5.13 11.72 2.33
N MET A 358 -4.27 12.17 1.41
CA MET A 358 -2.90 12.51 1.77
C MET A 358 -2.85 13.82 2.56
N SER A 359 -1.96 13.88 3.56
CA SER A 359 -1.66 15.13 4.26
C SER A 359 -0.61 15.93 3.49
N GLU A 360 -0.71 17.26 3.56
CA GLU A 360 0.28 18.15 2.98
C GLU A 360 1.38 18.49 4.00
N LEU A 361 2.61 18.61 3.50
CA LEU A 361 3.70 19.28 4.21
C LEU A 361 4.31 20.36 3.31
N ILE A 362 4.19 21.61 3.74
CA ILE A 362 4.82 22.76 3.08
C ILE A 362 6.13 23.08 3.78
N ILE A 363 7.22 23.12 3.02
CA ILE A 363 8.58 23.34 3.49
C ILE A 363 9.13 24.57 2.78
N GLY A 364 9.74 25.48 3.55
CA GLY A 364 10.45 26.62 2.98
C GLY A 364 11.67 26.18 2.18
N ARG A 365 12.03 26.91 1.13
CA ARG A 365 13.30 26.67 0.39
C ARG A 365 14.56 26.77 1.27
N GLU A 366 14.49 27.27 2.49
CA GLU A 366 15.66 27.31 3.39
C GLU A 366 15.70 26.08 4.32
N ASP A 367 14.56 25.43 4.53
CA ASP A 367 14.35 24.33 5.49
C ASP A 367 14.61 22.94 4.87
N TYR A 368 15.50 22.85 3.88
CA TYR A 368 15.78 21.61 3.13
C TYR A 368 16.26 20.44 4.00
N GLU A 369 16.71 20.69 5.23
CA GLU A 369 17.07 19.63 6.17
C GLU A 369 15.88 18.76 6.57
N VAL A 370 14.67 19.35 6.56
CA VAL A 370 13.41 18.63 6.79
C VAL A 370 13.16 17.60 5.68
N LEU A 371 13.74 17.77 4.48
CA LEU A 371 13.62 16.75 3.44
C LEU A 371 14.38 15.44 3.74
N GLY A 372 15.28 15.42 4.72
CA GLY A 372 16.06 14.23 5.06
C GLY A 372 15.20 12.99 5.34
N TYR A 373 14.00 13.17 5.94
CA TYR A 373 13.08 12.05 6.17
C TYR A 373 12.39 11.55 4.88
N CYS A 374 12.31 12.40 3.85
CA CYS A 374 11.69 12.08 2.54
C CYS A 374 12.65 11.40 1.57
N MET A 375 13.96 11.48 1.83
CA MET A 375 14.99 11.12 0.88
C MET A 375 15.61 9.75 1.19
N LEU A 376 15.27 8.76 0.38
CA LEU A 376 15.64 7.36 0.60
C LEU A 376 17.04 6.98 0.06
N ASP A 377 17.78 7.94 -0.49
CA ASP A 377 19.08 7.72 -1.15
C ASP A 377 20.19 8.68 -0.66
N VAL A 378 20.03 9.27 0.54
CA VAL A 378 20.97 10.27 1.10
C VAL A 378 21.99 9.66 2.05
N ASP A 379 21.63 8.60 2.76
CA ASP A 379 22.58 7.89 3.64
C ASP A 379 23.50 7.02 2.78
N GLU A 380 24.77 7.39 2.66
CA GLU A 380 25.77 6.63 1.90
C GLU A 380 25.81 5.15 2.33
N ASN A 381 25.60 4.88 3.62
CA ASN A 381 25.62 3.53 4.21
C ASN A 381 24.34 2.72 3.90
N LYS A 382 23.28 3.37 3.42
CA LYS A 382 22.01 2.74 3.01
C LYS A 382 21.66 3.02 1.54
N SER A 383 22.62 3.57 0.80
CA SER A 383 22.45 3.95 -0.60
C SER A 383 22.16 2.72 -1.46
N PHE A 384 21.51 2.96 -2.60
CA PHE A 384 21.28 1.88 -3.57
C PHE A 384 22.60 1.22 -4.04
N LYS A 385 23.68 2.00 -4.10
CA LYS A 385 25.02 1.49 -4.44
C LYS A 385 25.54 0.50 -3.39
N MET A 386 25.39 0.83 -2.10
CA MET A 386 25.77 -0.08 -1.01
C MET A 386 24.90 -1.33 -0.98
N PHE A 387 23.59 -1.20 -1.19
CA PHE A 387 22.69 -2.34 -1.31
C PHE A 387 23.13 -3.31 -2.41
N ILE A 388 23.44 -2.81 -3.60
CA ILE A 388 23.96 -3.65 -4.69
C ILE A 388 25.33 -4.26 -4.32
N SER A 389 26.20 -3.51 -3.63
CA SER A 389 27.49 -4.01 -3.15
C SER A 389 27.34 -5.14 -2.12
N GLU A 390 26.46 -4.99 -1.13
CA GLU A 390 26.13 -6.03 -0.13
C GLU A 390 25.55 -7.28 -0.79
N LEU A 391 24.66 -7.10 -1.77
CA LEU A 391 24.09 -8.21 -2.51
C LEU A 391 25.15 -8.94 -3.37
N ASN A 392 26.07 -8.20 -3.97
CA ASN A 392 27.17 -8.77 -4.75
C ASN A 392 28.22 -9.46 -3.87
N SER A 393 28.52 -8.95 -2.67
CA SER A 393 29.45 -9.62 -1.74
C SER A 393 28.88 -10.95 -1.24
N LEU A 394 27.55 -11.06 -1.16
CA LEU A 394 26.85 -12.31 -0.91
C LEU A 394 26.88 -13.31 -2.09
N TYR A 395 27.32 -12.88 -3.28
CA TYR A 395 27.47 -13.69 -4.50
C TYR A 395 28.89 -14.24 -4.70
N VAL A 396 29.93 -13.57 -4.18
CA VAL A 396 31.35 -13.98 -4.32
C VAL A 396 31.76 -14.98 -3.22
N LYS A 397 30.92 -15.97 -2.89
CA LYS A 397 31.30 -17.06 -1.99
C LYS A 397 31.08 -18.41 -2.62
#